data_AF-A0AA35YUB4-F1
#
_entry.id   AF-A0AA35YUB4-F1
#
_cell.length_a   1.000
_cell.length_b   1.000
_cell.length_c   1.000
_cell.angle_alpha   90.00
_cell.angle_beta   90.00
_cell.angle_gamma   90.00
#
_symmetry.space_group_name_H-M   'P 1'
#
loop_
_entity.id
_entity.type
_entity.pdbx_description
1 polymer ?
#
loop_
_entity_poly.entity_id
_entity_poly.type
_entity_poly.pdbx_seq_one_letter_code
_entity_poly.pdbx_strand_id
1 'polypeptide(L)'
;MLGLPLGNVTIKSMAYREVTDDTITVWKKQFDDEDNIRPREVQQVIMQTTRADLLFKVNIFVLLCNILGQSMSIGTCDLSMLSKLTKDLDLSDIDWCGYVFDCLKEKKVHGIQTSIKDSMLGQLYYCW
;
A
#
# COMPACT_ATOMS: atom_id res chain seq x y z
N MET A 1 -2.97 -2.63 -21.45
CA MET A 1 -2.23 -3.76 -20.85
C MET A 1 -2.65 -3.89 -19.40
N LEU A 2 -3.06 -5.09 -18.95
CA LEU A 2 -3.55 -5.37 -17.60
C LEU A 2 -2.45 -6.05 -16.77
N GLY A 3 -1.40 -5.31 -16.43
CA GLY A 3 -0.26 -5.84 -15.66
C GLY A 3 0.19 -4.87 -14.58
N LEU A 4 0.72 -5.41 -13.48
CA LEU A 4 1.43 -4.60 -12.48
C LEU A 4 2.70 -4.01 -13.11
N PRO A 5 3.02 -2.72 -12.87
CA PRO A 5 4.23 -2.10 -13.42
C PRO A 5 5.50 -2.84 -12.99
N LEU A 6 6.41 -3.04 -13.95
CA LEU A 6 7.80 -3.40 -13.74
C LEU A 6 8.62 -2.11 -13.74
N GLY A 7 8.54 -1.38 -12.62
CA GLY A 7 9.28 -0.15 -12.42
C GLY A 7 10.76 -0.37 -12.11
N ASN A 8 11.52 0.73 -11.97
CA ASN A 8 12.94 0.67 -11.64
C ASN A 8 13.22 0.73 -10.13
N VAL A 9 12.21 1.03 -9.32
CA VAL A 9 12.33 1.23 -7.87
C VAL A 9 11.70 0.06 -7.12
N THR A 10 12.49 -0.65 -6.32
CA THR A 10 11.98 -1.67 -5.39
C THR A 10 11.61 -1.03 -4.05
N ILE A 11 10.44 -1.37 -3.49
CA ILE A 11 10.01 -0.87 -2.16
C ILE A 11 11.02 -1.19 -1.04
N LYS A 12 11.85 -2.22 -1.20
CA LYS A 12 12.92 -2.53 -0.22
C LYS A 12 14.17 -1.67 -0.37
N SER A 13 14.45 -1.13 -1.55
CA SER A 13 15.62 -0.29 -1.83
C SER A 13 15.33 1.20 -1.70
N MET A 14 14.06 1.59 -1.53
CA MET A 14 13.68 2.96 -1.19
C MET A 14 14.41 3.39 0.09
N ALA A 15 15.19 4.46 0.00
CA ALA A 15 15.97 4.96 1.13
C ALA A 15 15.04 5.26 2.31
N TYR A 16 15.40 4.76 3.49
CA TYR A 16 14.82 5.26 4.73
C TYR A 16 15.21 6.72 4.84
N ARG A 17 14.26 7.60 4.55
CA ARG A 17 14.41 9.02 4.83
C ARG A 17 13.40 9.31 5.91
N GLU A 18 13.78 10.14 6.86
CA GLU A 18 12.81 10.80 7.74
C GLU A 18 11.81 11.48 6.81
N VAL A 19 10.69 10.79 6.56
CA VAL A 19 9.47 11.45 6.13
C VAL A 19 9.34 12.57 7.13
N THR A 20 9.29 13.82 6.66
CA THR A 20 8.95 14.94 7.54
C THR A 20 7.70 14.49 8.30
N ASP A 21 7.83 14.31 9.61
CA ASP A 21 6.86 13.70 10.54
C ASP A 21 5.41 14.12 10.22
N ASP A 22 5.29 15.35 9.72
CA ASP A 22 4.14 15.99 9.10
C ASP A 22 3.35 15.15 8.08
N THR A 23 3.97 14.47 7.10
CA THR A 23 3.19 13.77 6.03
C THR A 23 2.48 12.55 6.58
N ILE A 24 3.14 11.75 7.40
CA ILE A 24 2.53 10.57 8.03
C ILE A 24 1.48 11.02 9.04
N THR A 25 1.78 12.05 9.83
CA THR A 25 0.85 12.65 10.79
C THR A 25 -0.42 13.18 10.08
N VAL A 26 -0.27 13.95 9.00
CA VAL A 26 -1.39 14.45 8.21
C VAL A 26 -2.13 13.31 7.52
N TRP A 27 -1.42 12.27 7.09
CA TRP A 27 -2.02 11.09 6.49
C TRP A 27 -2.92 10.34 7.49
N LYS A 28 -2.43 10.06 8.70
CA LYS A 28 -3.17 9.37 9.76
C LYS A 28 -4.45 10.12 10.16
N LYS A 29 -4.43 11.45 10.17
CA LYS A 29 -5.60 12.30 10.47
C LYS A 29 -6.77 12.17 9.48
N GLN A 30 -6.62 11.42 8.39
CA GLN A 30 -7.75 11.07 7.50
C GLN A 30 -8.66 9.98 8.10
N PHE A 31 -8.26 9.36 9.22
CA PHE A 31 -8.94 8.21 9.82
C PHE A 31 -9.37 8.50 11.26
N ASP A 32 -10.49 7.91 11.69
CA ASP A 32 -11.01 8.08 13.06
C ASP A 32 -10.14 7.35 14.11
N ASP A 33 -9.56 6.20 13.75
CA ASP A 33 -8.61 5.45 14.57
C ASP A 33 -7.24 5.44 13.89
N GLU A 34 -6.36 6.36 14.31
CA GLU A 34 -5.02 6.55 13.74
C GLU A 34 -4.05 5.37 13.98
N ASP A 35 -4.40 4.45 14.89
CA ASP A 35 -3.56 3.32 15.29
C ASP A 35 -4.05 1.98 14.70
N ASN A 36 -5.34 1.87 14.36
CA ASN A 36 -5.94 0.65 13.80
C ASN A 36 -6.59 0.84 12.43
N ILE A 37 -5.87 1.52 11.52
CA ILE A 37 -6.35 1.80 10.17
C ILE A 37 -6.54 0.50 9.37
N ARG A 38 -7.73 0.31 8.79
CA ARG A 38 -8.10 -0.86 7.98
C ARG A 38 -8.02 -0.55 6.49
N PRO A 39 -7.69 -1.53 5.62
CA PRO A 39 -7.67 -1.33 4.17
C PRO A 39 -8.99 -0.77 3.60
N ARG A 40 -10.12 -1.14 4.20
CA ARG A 40 -11.45 -0.63 3.81
C ARG A 40 -11.60 0.87 4.05
N GLU A 41 -11.04 1.40 5.12
CA GLU A 41 -11.11 2.82 5.44
C GLU A 41 -10.25 3.61 4.46
N VAL A 42 -9.04 3.11 4.15
CA VAL A 42 -8.17 3.68 3.10
C VAL A 42 -8.89 3.71 1.75
N GLN A 43 -9.59 2.62 1.38
CA GLN A 43 -10.41 2.57 0.17
C GLN A 43 -11.53 3.62 0.17
N GLN A 44 -12.24 3.80 1.29
CA GLN A 44 -13.30 4.81 1.40
C GLN A 44 -12.75 6.23 1.22
N VAL A 45 -11.61 6.53 1.83
CA VAL A 45 -10.92 7.82 1.66
C VAL A 45 -10.54 8.04 0.20
N ILE A 46 -10.00 7.03 -0.49
CA ILE A 46 -9.68 7.10 -1.93
C ILE A 46 -10.93 7.43 -2.74
N MET A 47 -12.04 6.73 -2.48
CA MET A 47 -13.30 6.92 -3.22
C MET A 47 -13.92 8.32 -3.01
N GLN A 48 -13.65 8.95 -1.87
CA GLN A 48 -14.14 10.30 -1.54
C GLN A 48 -13.19 11.41 -2.01
N THR A 49 -11.95 11.06 -2.36
CA THR A 49 -10.93 12.04 -2.76
C THR A 49 -11.14 12.48 -4.20
N THR A 50 -11.14 13.81 -4.42
CA THR A 50 -11.33 14.41 -5.75
C THR A 50 -10.04 14.95 -6.38
N ARG A 51 -8.92 14.90 -5.64
CA ARG A 51 -7.62 15.46 -6.04
C ARG A 51 -6.55 14.38 -5.99
N ALA A 52 -5.77 14.24 -7.06
CA ALA A 52 -4.64 13.30 -7.12
C ALA A 52 -3.35 13.91 -6.51
N ASP A 53 -3.43 14.37 -5.27
CA ASP A 53 -2.31 14.95 -4.53
C ASP A 53 -1.41 13.90 -3.85
N LEU A 54 -0.42 14.34 -3.08
CA LEU A 54 0.50 13.43 -2.39
C LEU A 54 -0.25 12.49 -1.44
N LEU A 55 -1.26 12.98 -0.69
CA LEU A 55 -2.03 12.15 0.24
C LEU A 55 -2.83 11.08 -0.50
N PHE A 56 -3.42 11.43 -1.66
CA PHE A 56 -4.06 10.45 -2.54
C PHE A 56 -3.09 9.36 -2.98
N LYS A 57 -1.89 9.73 -3.43
CA LYS A 57 -0.86 8.75 -3.82
C LYS A 57 -0.43 7.86 -2.66
N VAL A 58 -0.31 8.42 -1.44
CA VAL A 58 -0.01 7.65 -0.22
C VAL A 58 -1.14 6.67 0.11
N ASN A 59 -2.41 7.09 -0.01
CA ASN A 59 -3.54 6.19 0.17
C ASN A 59 -3.48 4.99 -0.78
N ILE A 60 -3.23 5.24 -2.08
CA ILE A 60 -3.07 4.18 -3.07
C ILE A 60 -1.87 3.28 -2.75
N PHE A 61 -0.74 3.87 -2.36
CA PHE A 61 0.45 3.11 -1.97
C PHE A 61 0.19 2.17 -0.79
N VAL A 62 -0.42 2.66 0.29
CA VAL A 62 -0.77 1.86 1.48
C VAL A 62 -1.73 0.75 1.11
N LEU A 63 -2.77 1.07 0.33
CA LEU A 63 -3.75 0.09 -0.10
C LEU A 63 -3.10 -1.01 -0.95
N LEU A 64 -2.28 -0.65 -1.93
CA LEU A 64 -1.58 -1.61 -2.79
C LEU A 64 -0.58 -2.46 -1.99
N CYS A 65 0.22 -1.86 -1.11
CA CYS A 65 1.14 -2.62 -0.25
C CYS A 65 0.40 -3.62 0.64
N ASN A 66 -0.77 -3.27 1.17
CA ASN A 66 -1.53 -4.14 2.06
C ASN A 66 -2.37 -5.21 1.34
N ILE A 67 -2.77 -4.97 0.10
CA ILE A 67 -3.47 -5.96 -0.73
C ILE A 67 -2.48 -6.94 -1.38
N LEU A 68 -1.40 -6.40 -1.94
CA LEU A 68 -0.39 -7.18 -2.66
C LEU A 68 0.57 -7.87 -1.68
N GLY A 69 0.99 -7.12 -0.67
CA GLY A 69 1.75 -7.60 0.48
C GLY A 69 0.85 -8.26 1.53
N GLN A 70 1.44 -8.63 2.65
CA GLN A 70 0.71 -9.30 3.72
C GLN A 70 -0.17 -8.28 4.45
N SER A 71 -1.48 -8.48 4.49
CA SER A 71 -2.30 -7.85 5.52
C SER A 71 -1.97 -8.52 6.85
N MET A 72 -1.79 -7.75 7.92
CA MET A 72 -1.64 -8.30 9.26
C MET A 72 -2.81 -9.25 9.58
N SER A 73 -2.56 -10.26 10.43
CA SER A 73 -3.55 -11.27 10.85
C SER A 73 -4.80 -10.68 11.52
N ILE A 74 -4.79 -9.39 11.84
CA ILE A 74 -5.82 -8.66 12.58
C ILE A 74 -6.67 -7.76 11.65
N GLY A 75 -6.41 -7.77 10.34
CA GLY A 75 -7.20 -7.00 9.36
C GLY A 75 -6.92 -5.49 9.34
N THR A 76 -5.84 -5.05 10.00
CA THR A 76 -5.29 -3.70 9.94
C THR A 76 -4.18 -3.59 8.89
N CYS A 77 -3.92 -2.37 8.42
CA CYS A 77 -2.83 -2.08 7.52
C CYS A 77 -1.47 -2.22 8.24
N ASP A 78 -0.52 -2.90 7.59
CA ASP A 78 0.90 -2.72 7.87
C ASP A 78 1.34 -1.34 7.36
N LEU A 79 1.72 -0.48 8.31
CA LEU A 79 2.17 0.89 8.06
C LEU A 79 3.70 1.01 8.06
N SER A 80 4.45 -0.08 8.24
CA SER A 80 5.92 -0.08 8.25
C SER A 80 6.50 0.51 6.95
N MET A 81 5.78 0.34 5.84
CA MET A 81 6.16 0.86 4.52
C MET A 81 6.02 2.38 4.40
N LEU A 82 5.25 3.05 5.28
CA LEU A 82 5.12 4.52 5.28
C LEU A 82 6.46 5.20 5.54
N SER A 83 7.35 4.57 6.31
CA SER A 83 8.70 5.08 6.59
C SER A 83 9.60 5.23 5.35
N LYS A 84 9.17 4.70 4.20
CA LYS A 84 9.91 4.71 2.94
C LYS A 84 9.40 5.74 1.95
N LEU A 85 8.37 6.51 2.31
CA LEU A 85 7.74 7.47 1.43
C LEU A 85 8.63 8.68 1.18
N THR A 86 8.52 9.26 -0.01
CA THR A 86 9.18 10.53 -0.36
C THR A 86 8.14 11.49 -0.93
N LYS A 87 8.45 12.79 -0.91
CA LYS A 87 7.57 13.82 -1.50
C LYS A 87 7.39 13.62 -3.01
N ASP A 88 8.36 12.97 -3.65
CA ASP A 88 8.37 12.67 -5.08
C ASP A 88 7.83 11.26 -5.37
N LEU A 89 6.91 10.75 -4.55
CA LEU A 89 6.31 9.43 -4.74
C LEU A 89 5.72 9.31 -6.16
N ASP A 90 6.37 8.48 -6.96
CA ASP A 90 5.91 8.05 -8.27
C ASP A 90 5.51 6.58 -8.21
N LEU A 91 4.20 6.33 -8.19
CA LEU A 91 3.64 4.99 -8.14
C LEU A 91 3.92 4.19 -9.42
N SER A 92 4.21 4.87 -10.53
CA SER A 92 4.42 4.22 -11.83
C SER A 92 5.82 3.62 -11.98
N ASP A 93 6.81 4.17 -11.27
CA ASP A 93 8.20 3.70 -11.29
C ASP A 93 8.49 2.63 -10.23
N ILE A 94 7.48 2.25 -9.43
CA ILE A 94 7.60 1.16 -8.47
C ILE A 94 7.51 -0.20 -9.19
N ASP A 95 8.46 -1.08 -8.90
CA ASP A 95 8.41 -2.50 -9.29
C ASP A 95 7.42 -3.27 -8.41
N TRP A 96 6.14 -3.12 -8.73
CA TRP A 96 5.05 -3.81 -8.04
C TRP A 96 5.12 -5.33 -8.25
N CYS A 97 5.62 -5.78 -9.39
CA CYS A 97 5.79 -7.20 -9.68
C CYS A 97 6.89 -7.81 -8.78
N GLY A 98 8.05 -7.16 -8.71
CA GLY A 98 9.13 -7.52 -7.80
C GLY A 98 8.69 -7.48 -6.34
N TYR A 99 7.90 -6.47 -5.94
CA TYR A 99 7.34 -6.40 -4.59
C TYR A 99 6.44 -7.59 -4.26
N VAL A 100 5.50 -7.96 -5.13
CA VAL A 100 4.65 -9.15 -4.94
C VAL A 100 5.50 -10.41 -4.83
N PHE A 101 6.48 -10.56 -5.71
CA PHE A 101 7.36 -11.72 -5.72
C PHE A 101 8.19 -11.84 -4.43
N ASP A 102 8.69 -10.72 -3.93
CA ASP A 102 9.40 -10.62 -2.66
C ASP A 102 8.51 -11.02 -1.47
N CYS A 103 7.28 -10.50 -1.41
CA CYS A 103 6.31 -10.90 -0.41
C CYS A 103 5.98 -12.40 -0.47
N LEU A 104 5.93 -13.00 -1.67
CA LEU A 104 5.70 -14.44 -1.84
C LEU A 104 6.91 -15.28 -1.41
N LYS A 105 8.13 -14.82 -1.67
CA LYS A 105 9.36 -15.48 -1.21
C LYS A 105 9.43 -15.54 0.31
N GLU A 106 9.13 -14.44 0.99
CA GLU A 106 9.09 -14.37 2.46
C GLU A 106 8.04 -15.32 3.05
N LYS A 107 6.92 -15.53 2.35
CA LYS A 107 5.86 -16.48 2.74
C LYS A 107 6.25 -17.94 2.60
N LYS A 108 7.04 -18.31 1.60
CA LYS A 108 7.54 -19.69 1.47
C LYS A 108 8.40 -20.11 2.68
N VAL A 109 8.93 -19.13 3.41
CA VAL A 109 9.65 -19.34 4.67
C VAL A 109 8.70 -19.48 5.88
N HIS A 110 7.45 -18.95 5.81
CA HIS A 110 6.54 -18.82 6.97
C HIS A 110 5.15 -19.48 6.87
N GLY A 111 4.82 -20.21 5.80
CA GLY A 111 3.67 -21.14 5.74
C GLY A 111 2.25 -20.56 6.01
N ILE A 112 1.44 -20.42 4.95
CA ILE A 112 -0.05 -20.26 4.91
C ILE A 112 -0.54 -18.80 5.23
N GLN A 113 -1.53 -18.15 4.59
CA GLN A 113 -2.90 -18.52 4.16
C GLN A 113 -3.42 -17.63 2.99
N THR A 114 -4.21 -18.22 2.08
CA THR A 114 -4.56 -17.67 0.75
C THR A 114 -5.98 -17.12 0.59
N SER A 115 -6.76 -16.89 1.65
CA SER A 115 -8.21 -16.68 1.49
C SER A 115 -8.71 -15.23 1.25
N ILE A 116 -7.88 -14.19 1.47
CA ILE A 116 -8.31 -12.77 1.40
C ILE A 116 -8.06 -12.13 0.03
N LYS A 117 -7.09 -12.66 -0.75
CA LYS A 117 -6.66 -12.07 -2.03
C LYS A 117 -7.76 -12.10 -3.10
N ASP A 118 -8.58 -13.16 -3.12
CA ASP A 118 -9.56 -13.37 -4.19
C ASP A 118 -10.77 -12.43 -4.12
N SER A 119 -11.17 -12.00 -2.91
CA SER A 119 -12.30 -11.07 -2.72
C SER A 119 -11.93 -9.63 -3.12
N MET A 120 -10.71 -9.18 -2.81
CA MET A 120 -10.28 -7.80 -3.07
C MET A 120 -9.73 -7.59 -4.49
N LEU A 121 -9.13 -8.63 -5.10
CA LEU A 121 -8.80 -8.60 -6.54
C LEU A 121 -10.07 -8.44 -7.40
N GLY A 122 -11.19 -9.04 -6.97
CA GLY A 122 -12.49 -8.81 -7.60
C GLY A 122 -12.96 -7.36 -7.52
N GLN A 123 -12.63 -6.62 -6.45
CA GLN A 123 -13.04 -5.22 -6.28
C GLN A 123 -12.15 -4.22 -7.03
N LEU A 124 -10.85 -4.52 -7.16
CA LEU A 124 -9.94 -3.71 -7.98
C LEU A 124 -10.28 -3.79 -9.48
N TYR A 125 -10.87 -4.90 -9.94
CA TYR A 125 -11.36 -5.03 -11.32
C TYR A 125 -12.52 -4.08 -11.63
N TYR A 126 -13.26 -3.61 -10.62
CA TYR A 126 -14.32 -2.60 -10.79
C TYR A 126 -13.83 -1.16 -10.61
N CYS A 127 -12.56 -0.95 -10.26
CA CYS A 127 -11.96 0.38 -10.09
C CYS A 127 -11.11 0.82 -11.31
N TRP A 128 -11.13 0.05 -12.40
CA TRP A 128 -10.50 0.38 -13.69
C TRP A 128 -11.50 0.33 -14.83
#